data_AF-A0A0Q4R2Q7-F1
#
_entry.id   AF-A0A0Q4R2Q7-F1
#
_cell.length_a   1.000
_cell.length_b   1.000
_cell.length_c   1.000
_cell.angle_alpha   90.00
_cell.angle_beta   90.00
_cell.angle_gamma   90.00
#
_symmetry.space_group_name_H-M   'P 1'
#
loop_
_entity.id
_entity.type
_entity.pdbx_description
1 polymer ?
#
loop_
_entity_poly.entity_id
_entity_poly.type
_entity_poly.pdbx_seq_one_letter_code
_entity_poly.pdbx_strand_id
1 'polypeptide(L)'
;MAGRDEASEVVSAGMAYRQLDVGGVQEITDANAAQVQAWIDEAPGPVLLHWASGNRAGALLAMAAARNGAPPEEALELGRRGMTSLQEPVRALLDLKMVDTP
;
A
#
# COMPACT_ATOMS: atom_id res chain seq x y z
N MET A 1 1.91 21.18 -10.54
CA MET A 1 0.62 21.20 -9.80
C MET A 1 0.74 22.14 -8.61
N ALA A 2 1.11 23.41 -8.81
CA ALA A 2 1.18 24.35 -7.69
C ALA A 2 -0.24 24.87 -7.41
N GLY A 3 -0.71 24.73 -6.17
CA GLY A 3 -1.95 25.34 -5.68
C GLY A 3 -3.19 24.44 -5.62
N ARG A 4 -3.08 23.11 -5.78
CA ARG A 4 -4.19 22.18 -5.53
C ARG A 4 -4.03 21.52 -4.16
N ASP A 5 -5.12 21.46 -3.41
CA ASP A 5 -5.21 20.78 -2.11
C ASP A 5 -6.01 19.49 -2.32
N GLU A 6 -5.29 18.36 -2.35
CA GLU A 6 -5.87 17.04 -2.58
C GLU A 6 -6.91 16.68 -1.52
N ALA A 7 -6.64 16.99 -0.26
CA ALA A 7 -7.57 16.70 0.84
C ALA A 7 -8.89 17.45 0.64
N SER A 8 -8.81 18.74 0.30
CA SER A 8 -9.99 19.58 0.03
C SER A 8 -10.80 19.09 -1.16
N GLU A 9 -10.12 18.67 -2.24
CA GLU A 9 -10.79 18.14 -3.43
C GLU A 9 -11.48 16.80 -3.18
N VAL A 10 -10.84 15.89 -2.44
CA VAL A 10 -11.40 14.59 -2.04
C VAL A 10 -12.62 14.77 -1.15
N VAL A 11 -12.53 15.65 -0.13
CA VAL A 11 -13.67 15.95 0.75
C VAL A 11 -14.81 16.61 -0.01
N SER A 12 -14.51 17.53 -0.93
CA SER A 12 -15.52 18.18 -1.78
C SER A 12 -16.21 17.20 -2.74
N ALA A 13 -15.54 16.11 -3.11
CA ALA A 13 -16.11 15.00 -3.87
C ALA A 13 -16.94 14.02 -3.01
N GLY A 14 -17.06 14.27 -1.70
CA GLY A 14 -17.84 13.44 -0.78
C GLY A 14 -17.09 12.22 -0.23
N MET A 15 -15.77 12.18 -0.36
CA MET A 15 -14.93 11.08 0.11
C MET A 15 -14.24 11.42 1.44
N ALA A 16 -13.95 10.41 2.25
CA ALA A 16 -13.06 10.58 3.41
C ALA A 16 -11.60 10.63 2.93
N TYR A 17 -10.81 11.56 3.48
CA TYR A 17 -9.38 11.65 3.21
C TYR A 17 -8.54 11.10 4.38
N ARG A 18 -7.48 10.37 4.04
CA ARG A 18 -6.43 9.88 4.94
C ARG A 18 -5.10 10.00 4.21
N GLN A 19 -4.06 10.47 4.89
CA GLN A 19 -2.72 10.61 4.33
C GLN A 19 -1.75 9.73 5.10
N LEU A 20 -0.92 8.99 4.35
CA LEU A 20 0.22 8.26 4.88
C LEU A 20 1.50 8.82 4.25
N ASP A 21 2.34 9.38 5.10
CA ASP A 21 3.62 9.97 4.69
C ASP A 21 4.64 8.84 4.46
N VAL A 22 4.78 8.44 3.19
CA VAL A 22 5.73 7.43 2.72
C VAL A 22 6.61 8.06 1.64
N GLY A 23 7.76 8.58 2.04
CA GLY A 23 8.76 9.24 1.21
C GLY A 23 9.59 8.31 0.33
N GLY A 24 9.65 6.99 0.57
CA GLY A 24 10.42 6.09 -0.28
C GLY A 24 10.29 4.59 0.05
N VAL A 25 11.12 3.78 -0.62
CA VAL A 25 11.10 2.30 -0.49
C VAL A 25 11.37 1.84 0.94
N GLN A 26 12.16 2.60 1.70
CA GLN A 26 12.47 2.34 3.11
C GLN A 26 11.25 2.43 4.03
N GLU A 27 10.15 3.02 3.56
CA GLU A 27 8.88 3.13 4.29
C GLU A 27 7.84 2.12 3.81
N ILE A 28 8.23 1.16 2.96
CA ILE A 28 7.47 -0.06 2.70
C ILE A 28 7.71 -1.03 3.86
N THR A 29 7.05 -0.75 4.98
CA THR A 29 7.22 -1.49 6.24
C THR A 29 5.93 -2.20 6.63
N ASP A 30 6.06 -3.15 7.56
CA ASP A 30 4.94 -3.84 8.17
C ASP A 30 3.96 -2.90 8.88
N ALA A 31 4.49 -1.89 9.57
CA ALA A 31 3.67 -0.92 10.28
C ALA A 31 2.79 -0.11 9.31
N ASN A 32 3.39 0.36 8.21
CA ASN A 32 2.66 1.10 7.18
C ASN A 32 1.65 0.22 6.44
N ALA A 33 2.01 -1.05 6.17
CA ALA A 33 1.07 -2.01 5.58
C ALA A 33 -0.11 -2.31 6.51
N ALA A 34 0.14 -2.46 7.82
CA ALA A 34 -0.92 -2.63 8.82
C ALA A 34 -1.84 -1.41 8.91
N GLN A 35 -1.27 -0.20 8.85
CA GLN A 35 -2.04 1.04 8.87
C GLN A 35 -2.95 1.17 7.64
N VAL A 36 -2.43 0.82 6.45
CA VAL A 36 -3.21 0.78 5.21
C VAL A 36 -4.35 -0.24 5.32
N GLN A 37 -4.08 -1.44 5.83
CA GLN A 37 -5.11 -2.46 6.01
C GLN A 37 -6.20 -1.99 6.98
N ALA A 38 -5.84 -1.40 8.12
CA ALA A 38 -6.80 -0.88 9.09
C ALA A 38 -7.73 0.17 8.46
N TRP A 39 -7.21 1.09 7.65
CA TRP A 39 -8.05 2.07 6.95
C TRP A 39 -8.95 1.46 5.89
N ILE A 40 -8.51 0.38 5.23
CA ILE A 40 -9.36 -0.38 4.30
C ILE A 40 -10.51 -1.05 5.05
N ASP A 41 -10.23 -1.66 6.20
CA ASP A 41 -11.24 -2.38 7.00
C ASP A 41 -12.24 -1.42 7.66
N GLU A 42 -11.79 -0.22 8.05
CA GLU A 42 -12.64 0.84 8.61
C GLU A 42 -13.50 1.56 7.56
N ALA A 43 -13.15 1.45 6.28
CA ALA A 43 -13.84 2.18 5.23
C ALA A 43 -15.26 1.61 5.00
N PRO A 44 -16.31 2.44 5.00
CA PRO A 44 -17.69 1.97 4.76
C PRO A 44 -17.96 1.59 3.29
N GLY A 45 -16.95 1.65 2.43
CA GLY A 45 -17.08 1.50 0.98
C GLY A 45 -15.72 1.36 0.30
N PRO A 46 -15.66 1.45 -1.04
CA PRO A 46 -14.44 1.26 -1.80
C PRO A 46 -13.37 2.31 -1.45
N VAL A 47 -12.12 1.89 -1.39
CA VAL A 47 -10.96 2.74 -1.08
C VAL A 47 -10.14 3.00 -2.35
N LEU A 48 -9.82 4.28 -2.59
CA LEU A 48 -8.83 4.68 -3.58
C LEU A 48 -7.48 4.90 -2.87
N LEU A 49 -6.54 4.00 -3.09
CA LEU A 49 -5.16 4.10 -2.59
C LEU A 49 -4.24 4.59 -3.70
N HIS A 50 -3.55 5.72 -3.50
CA HIS A 50 -2.63 6.24 -4.50
C HIS A 50 -1.43 6.99 -3.90
N TRP A 51 -0.43 7.19 -4.75
CA TRP A 51 0.74 8.06 -4.55
C TRP A 51 1.13 8.66 -5.91
N ALA A 52 2.25 9.39 -5.96
CA ALA A 52 2.79 9.94 -7.23
C ALA A 52 3.05 8.87 -8.31
N SER A 53 3.23 7.60 -7.92
CA SER A 53 3.18 6.45 -8.83
C SER A 53 2.48 5.28 -8.12
N GLY A 54 1.97 4.33 -8.91
CA GLY A 54 1.32 3.12 -8.37
C GLY A 54 2.26 2.19 -7.59
N ASN A 55 3.58 2.41 -7.68
CA ASN A 55 4.59 1.58 -7.02
C ASN A 55 4.39 1.45 -5.50
N ARG A 56 4.18 2.58 -4.81
CA ARG A 56 3.98 2.57 -3.35
C ARG A 56 2.65 1.94 -2.95
N ALA A 57 1.59 2.22 -3.72
CA ALA A 57 0.28 1.64 -3.50
C ALA A 57 0.31 0.12 -3.61
N GLY A 58 0.85 -0.40 -4.71
CA GLY A 58 0.92 -1.84 -4.91
C GLY A 58 1.89 -2.52 -3.93
N ALA A 59 2.99 -1.86 -3.54
CA ALA A 59 3.93 -2.42 -2.57
C ALA A 59 3.29 -2.60 -1.18
N LEU A 60 2.59 -1.58 -0.67
CA LEU A 60 1.90 -1.68 0.61
C LEU A 60 0.70 -2.62 0.58
N LEU A 61 0.00 -2.73 -0.55
CA LEU A 61 -1.06 -3.73 -0.75
C LEU A 61 -0.50 -5.16 -0.73
N ALA A 62 0.63 -5.42 -1.39
CA ALA A 62 1.29 -6.72 -1.35
C ALA A 62 1.73 -7.08 0.08
N MET A 63 2.35 -6.12 0.78
CA MET A 63 2.74 -6.31 2.17
C MET A 63 1.53 -6.57 3.08
N ALA A 64 0.40 -5.87 2.88
CA ALA A 64 -0.83 -6.09 3.63
C ALA A 64 -1.42 -7.49 3.37
N ALA A 65 -1.47 -7.93 2.11
CA ALA A 65 -1.95 -9.27 1.76
C ALA A 65 -1.09 -10.38 2.41
N ALA A 66 0.23 -10.26 2.34
CA ALA A 66 1.13 -11.22 2.98
C ALA A 66 0.94 -11.27 4.50
N ARG A 67 0.72 -10.12 5.15
CA ARG A 67 0.41 -10.03 6.59
C ARG A 67 -0.91 -10.73 6.94
N ASN A 68 -1.87 -10.73 6.03
CA ASN A 68 -3.13 -11.44 6.18
C ASN A 68 -3.05 -12.93 5.81
N GLY A 69 -1.84 -13.45 5.58
CA GLY A 69 -1.58 -14.87 5.33
C GLY A 69 -1.58 -15.27 3.86
N ALA A 70 -1.67 -14.32 2.92
CA ALA A 70 -1.51 -14.64 1.51
C ALA A 70 -0.07 -15.13 1.23
N PRO A 71 0.11 -16.18 0.40
CA PRO A 71 1.44 -16.59 -0.02
C PRO A 71 2.12 -15.45 -0.81
N PRO A 72 3.46 -15.35 -0.77
CA PRO A 72 4.20 -14.23 -1.36
C PRO A 72 3.87 -13.94 -2.82
N GLU A 73 3.69 -14.98 -3.64
CA GLU A 73 3.36 -14.79 -5.05
C GLU A 73 1.96 -14.20 -5.26
N GLU A 74 0.97 -14.60 -4.45
CA GLU A 74 -0.38 -14.05 -4.50
C GLU A 74 -0.41 -12.60 -3.98
N ALA A 75 0.35 -12.32 -2.91
CA ALA A 75 0.54 -10.98 -2.39
C ALA A 75 1.20 -10.05 -3.44
N LEU A 76 2.23 -10.53 -4.14
CA LEU A 76 2.88 -9.78 -5.22
C LEU A 76 1.94 -9.50 -6.38
N GLU A 77 1.15 -10.50 -6.82
CA GLU A 77 0.20 -10.33 -7.91
C GLU A 77 -0.89 -9.29 -7.59
N LEU A 78 -1.36 -9.22 -6.33
CA LEU A 78 -2.27 -8.16 -5.90
C LEU A 78 -1.69 -6.76 -6.13
N GLY A 79 -0.42 -6.57 -5.74
CA GLY A 79 0.27 -5.28 -5.90
C GLY A 79 0.77 -5.00 -7.32
N ARG A 80 0.96 -6.02 -8.14
CA ARG A 80 1.52 -5.94 -9.50
C ARG A 80 0.72 -5.04 -10.44
N ARG A 81 -0.59 -4.87 -10.20
CA ARG A 81 -1.45 -3.98 -10.98
C ARG A 81 -1.08 -2.49 -10.84
N GLY A 82 -0.42 -2.12 -9.74
CA GLY A 82 0.10 -0.76 -9.50
C GLY A 82 1.63 -0.66 -9.54
N MET A 83 2.35 -1.76 -9.29
CA MET A 83 3.80 -1.78 -9.22
C MET A 83 4.49 -1.99 -10.58
N THR A 84 5.59 -1.27 -10.78
CA THR A 84 6.55 -1.50 -11.86
C THR A 84 7.95 -1.69 -11.29
N SER A 85 8.54 -0.66 -10.68
CA SER A 85 9.92 -0.67 -10.19
C SER A 85 10.10 -1.23 -8.79
N LEU A 86 9.03 -1.30 -7.98
CA LEU A 86 9.11 -1.84 -6.61
C LEU A 86 8.80 -3.34 -6.50
N GLN A 87 8.55 -4.04 -7.61
CA GLN A 87 8.24 -5.47 -7.60
C GLN A 87 9.38 -6.31 -7.01
N GLU A 88 10.60 -6.17 -7.51
CA GLU A 88 11.78 -6.92 -7.02
C GLU A 88 12.12 -6.61 -5.55
N PRO A 89 12.18 -5.33 -5.10
CA PRO A 89 12.36 -5.02 -3.69
C PRO A 89 11.30 -5.64 -2.77
N VAL A 90 10.03 -5.62 -3.18
CA VAL A 90 8.94 -6.19 -2.37
C VAL A 90 9.04 -7.71 -2.32
N ARG A 91 9.40 -8.36 -3.44
CA ARG A 91 9.64 -9.82 -3.45
C ARG A 91 10.73 -10.20 -2.46
N ALA A 92 11.86 -9.50 -2.46
CA ALA A 92 12.94 -9.75 -1.51
C ALA A 92 12.48 -9.58 -0.05
N LEU A 93 11.66 -8.57 0.25
CA LEU A 93 11.10 -8.37 1.59
C LEU A 93 10.17 -9.51 2.01
N LEU A 94 9.33 -10.01 1.10
CA LEU A 94 8.42 -11.11 1.37
C LEU A 94 9.15 -12.45 1.55
N ASP A 95 10.16 -12.70 0.72
CA ASP A 95 10.99 -13.92 0.81
C ASP A 95 11.78 -13.97 2.12
N LEU A 96 12.33 -12.83 2.58
CA LEU A 96 12.98 -12.73 3.90
C LEU A 96 12.03 -13.09 5.04
N LYS A 97 10.75 -12.71 4.94
CA LYS A 97 9.73 -13.00 5.97
C LYS A 97 9.35 -14.48 6.05
N MET A 98 9.50 -15.24 4.97
CA MET A 98 9.29 -16.70 5.01
C MET A 98 10.34 -17.40 5.89
N VAL A 99 11.56 -16.85 5.97
CA VAL A 99 12.65 -17.44 6.75
C VAL A 99 12.46 -17.22 8.26
N ASP A 100 11.74 -16.16 8.65
CA ASP A 100 11.50 -15.77 10.04
C ASP A 100 10.20 -16.35 10.64
N THR A 101 9.43 -17.13 9.87
CA THR A 101 8.22 -17.81 10.39
C THR A 101 8.60 -19.23 10.84
N PRO A 102 8.51 -19.57 12.14
CA PRO A 102 8.91 -20.88 12.67
C PRO A 102 7.99 -22.03 12.22
#